data_AF-A0A822CUF4-F1
#
_entry.id   AF-A0A822CUF4-F1
#
_cell.length_a   1.000
_cell.length_b   1.000
_cell.length_c   1.000
_cell.angle_alpha   90.00
_cell.angle_beta   90.00
_cell.angle_gamma   90.00
#
_symmetry.space_group_name_H-M   'P 1'
#
loop_
_entity.id
_entity.type
_entity.pdbx_description
1 polymer ?
#
loop_
_entity_poly.entity_id
_entity_poly.type
_entity_poly.pdbx_seq_one_letter_code
_entity_poly.pdbx_strand_id
1 'polypeptide(L)'
;IPGNIVLNKASFTWDSSQSPKLIEIYLNVNAGSLVGIIGAIGSCKSSLLAAILGEMSLVDGSSKTYGKIAYVSQIPWIFAGTIRENILFSKRFDKEKYERVLKSCCLTTDLFDDSLAALDSTIARKIFQQCISNEEFDHCILLHHGKIERQGLFSELLKIDKVKQAYENHQTHSEENNQRSDSNVYDDDDDFMNPIEIIDKSSIVREETSINGTISGDVWLKLFTSSYGVYDVTNKWLSLWSSKSEVKQREKHYPNIYLGLLICTLILALLRADYFFHVILRGASVLHNNMFKGVLYSSLRFHESNPVGRILNRFSKDQQILDESLPLTFFDTIQLLIMVLGSIVIIGMANPW
;
A
#
# COMPACT_ATOMS: atom_id res chain seq x y z
N ILE A 1 -22.92 15.16 -27.19
CA ILE A 1 -21.91 15.77 -28.08
C ILE A 1 -21.06 14.63 -28.61
N PRO A 2 -20.95 14.46 -29.95
CA PRO A 2 -20.09 13.43 -30.53
C PRO A 2 -18.64 13.61 -30.04
N GLY A 3 -17.95 12.50 -29.81
CA GLY A 3 -16.58 12.52 -29.31
C GLY A 3 -15.61 12.93 -30.41
N ASN A 4 -15.13 14.17 -30.37
CA ASN A 4 -14.19 14.70 -31.35
C ASN A 4 -12.92 15.19 -30.62
N ILE A 5 -11.76 15.02 -31.26
CA ILE A 5 -10.46 15.46 -30.75
C ILE A 5 -9.83 16.37 -31.80
N VAL A 6 -9.55 17.62 -31.43
CA VAL A 6 -8.96 18.63 -32.33
C VAL A 6 -7.75 19.27 -31.67
N LEU A 7 -6.57 19.00 -32.23
CA LEU A 7 -5.29 19.61 -31.88
C LEU A 7 -4.81 20.41 -33.10
N ASN A 8 -4.68 21.73 -32.95
CA ASN A 8 -4.16 22.60 -34.01
C ASN A 8 -2.86 23.26 -33.54
N LYS A 9 -1.74 22.89 -34.18
CA LYS A 9 -0.39 23.34 -33.84
C LYS A 9 -0.08 23.20 -32.35
N ALA A 10 -0.59 22.16 -31.71
CA ALA A 10 -0.55 22.02 -30.27
C ALA A 10 0.83 21.53 -29.81
N SER A 11 1.50 22.29 -28.94
CA SER A 11 2.76 21.90 -28.31
C SER A 11 2.56 21.66 -26.82
N PHE A 12 3.04 20.53 -26.29
CA PHE A 12 2.78 20.13 -24.91
C PHE A 12 4.07 19.85 -24.13
N THR A 13 4.04 20.18 -22.84
CA THR A 13 5.11 19.88 -21.89
C THR A 13 4.57 19.22 -20.62
N TRP A 14 5.41 18.41 -19.96
CA TRP A 14 5.11 17.86 -18.62
C TRP A 14 5.41 18.86 -17.51
N ASP A 15 6.41 19.72 -17.73
CA ASP A 15 6.80 20.78 -16.81
C ASP A 15 7.08 22.05 -17.61
N SER A 16 6.61 23.19 -17.09
CA SER A 16 6.76 24.50 -17.69
C SER A 16 8.23 24.93 -17.80
N SER A 17 9.11 24.31 -17.01
CA SER A 17 10.56 24.55 -17.03
C SER A 17 11.31 23.83 -18.16
N GLN A 18 10.69 22.82 -18.79
CA GLN A 18 11.31 21.97 -19.79
C GLN A 18 10.86 22.32 -21.21
N SER A 19 11.68 21.94 -22.20
CA SER A 19 11.28 22.05 -23.60
C SER A 19 10.06 21.16 -23.90
N PRO A 20 9.16 21.60 -24.81
CA PRO A 20 7.97 20.84 -25.15
C PRO A 20 8.35 19.48 -25.72
N LYS A 21 7.74 18.42 -25.17
CA LYS A 21 7.98 17.03 -25.57
C LYS A 21 7.15 16.63 -26.79
N LEU A 22 6.00 17.26 -26.97
CA LEU A 22 5.20 17.19 -28.19
C LEU A 22 5.24 18.55 -28.85
N ILE A 23 5.56 18.60 -30.15
CA ILE A 23 5.85 19.85 -30.84
C ILE A 23 4.95 19.95 -32.07
N GLU A 24 4.16 21.02 -32.14
CA GLU A 24 3.33 21.38 -33.30
C GLU A 24 2.46 20.22 -33.81
N ILE A 25 1.71 19.60 -32.91
CA ILE A 25 0.80 18.50 -33.22
C ILE A 25 -0.44 19.03 -33.95
N TYR A 26 -0.70 18.48 -35.14
CA TYR A 26 -1.93 18.69 -35.91
C TYR A 26 -2.70 17.37 -35.95
N LEU A 27 -3.83 17.30 -35.28
CA LEU A 27 -4.64 16.08 -35.19
C LEU A 27 -6.12 16.43 -35.18
N ASN A 28 -6.90 15.82 -36.05
CA ASN A 28 -8.35 15.94 -36.04
C ASN A 28 -8.97 14.54 -36.15
N VAL A 29 -9.57 14.07 -35.06
CA VAL A 29 -10.25 12.77 -34.99
C VAL A 29 -11.74 13.00 -34.82
N ASN A 30 -12.52 12.49 -35.77
CA ASN A 30 -13.97 12.57 -35.77
C ASN A 30 -14.58 11.40 -34.99
N ALA A 31 -15.78 11.61 -34.45
CA ALA A 31 -16.54 10.53 -33.81
C ALA A 31 -16.81 9.37 -34.79
N GLY A 32 -16.60 8.14 -34.30
CA GLY A 32 -16.88 6.92 -35.04
C GLY A 32 -15.71 6.36 -35.85
N SER A 33 -14.53 6.99 -35.82
CA SER A 33 -13.32 6.47 -36.49
C SER A 33 -12.44 5.64 -35.56
N LEU A 34 -11.89 4.54 -36.08
CA LEU A 34 -10.83 3.75 -35.44
C LEU A 34 -9.45 4.24 -35.89
N VAL A 35 -8.71 4.85 -34.95
CA VAL A 35 -7.39 5.46 -35.24
C VAL A 35 -6.24 4.70 -34.56
N GLY A 36 -5.26 4.27 -35.35
CA GLY A 36 -4.04 3.62 -34.88
C GLY A 36 -2.88 4.62 -34.71
N ILE A 37 -2.06 4.47 -33.67
CA ILE A 37 -0.83 5.27 -33.45
C ILE A 37 0.39 4.36 -33.53
N ILE A 38 1.29 4.66 -34.47
CA ILE A 38 2.47 3.86 -34.78
C ILE A 38 3.73 4.68 -34.51
N GLY A 39 4.79 4.05 -34.01
CA GLY A 39 6.10 4.68 -33.86
C GLY A 39 7.04 3.86 -33.01
N ALA A 40 8.33 4.22 -32.99
CA ALA A 40 9.35 3.55 -32.19
C ALA A 40 9.12 3.68 -30.67
N ILE A 41 9.80 2.87 -29.87
CA ILE A 41 9.87 3.06 -28.41
C ILE A 41 10.44 4.45 -28.13
N GLY A 42 9.82 5.20 -27.21
CA GLY A 42 10.22 6.57 -26.91
C GLY A 42 9.73 7.64 -27.90
N SER A 43 8.92 7.30 -28.91
CA SER A 43 8.39 8.28 -29.87
C SER A 43 7.33 9.23 -29.30
N CYS A 44 6.98 9.10 -28.01
CA CYS A 44 6.01 9.89 -27.26
C CYS A 44 4.52 9.51 -27.47
N LYS A 45 4.22 8.26 -27.84
CA LYS A 45 2.83 7.76 -27.99
C LYS A 45 1.99 7.94 -26.72
N SER A 46 2.51 7.48 -25.57
CA SER A 46 1.83 7.63 -24.29
C SER A 46 1.69 9.10 -23.87
N SER A 47 2.66 9.95 -24.21
CA SER A 47 2.57 11.41 -24.00
C SER A 47 1.44 12.02 -24.83
N LEU A 48 1.24 11.57 -26.09
CA LEU A 48 0.14 12.06 -26.93
C LEU A 48 -1.21 11.72 -26.31
N LEU A 49 -1.38 10.51 -25.77
CA LEU A 49 -2.59 10.13 -25.04
C LEU A 49 -2.78 10.97 -23.77
N ALA A 50 -1.72 11.22 -23.01
CA ALA A 50 -1.76 12.08 -21.83
C ALA A 50 -2.15 13.54 -22.19
N ALA A 51 -1.66 14.07 -23.31
CA ALA A 51 -2.05 15.39 -23.81
C ALA A 51 -3.54 15.45 -24.19
N ILE A 52 -4.09 14.39 -24.78
CA ILE A 52 -5.53 14.27 -25.10
C ILE A 52 -6.37 14.20 -23.82
N LEU A 53 -5.88 13.50 -22.79
CA LEU A 53 -6.54 13.42 -21.48
C LEU A 53 -6.50 14.75 -20.70
N GLY A 54 -5.63 15.69 -21.09
CA GLY A 54 -5.43 16.96 -20.40
C GLY A 54 -4.41 16.91 -19.25
N GLU A 55 -3.62 15.84 -19.15
CA GLU A 55 -2.57 15.67 -18.13
C GLU A 55 -1.26 16.42 -18.45
N MET A 56 -1.12 16.90 -19.70
CA MET A 56 0.03 17.71 -20.12
C MET A 56 -0.39 19.17 -20.35
N SER A 57 0.50 20.10 -20.00
CA SER A 57 0.27 21.53 -20.19
C SER A 57 0.48 21.93 -21.65
N LEU A 58 -0.50 22.65 -22.21
CA LEU A 58 -0.41 23.25 -23.54
C LEU A 58 0.45 24.53 -23.48
N VAL A 59 1.51 24.58 -24.28
CA VAL A 59 2.45 25.72 -24.37
C VAL A 59 2.08 26.64 -25.53
N ASP A 60 1.73 26.07 -26.68
CA ASP A 60 1.37 26.79 -27.90
C ASP A 60 0.28 26.04 -28.67
N GLY A 61 -0.51 26.75 -29.46
CA GLY A 61 -1.60 26.22 -30.28
C GLY A 61 -2.95 26.09 -29.56
N SER A 62 -3.77 25.13 -29.99
CA SER A 62 -5.08 24.85 -29.37
C SER A 62 -5.36 23.35 -29.27
N SER A 63 -5.95 22.94 -28.14
CA SER A 63 -6.38 21.58 -27.86
C SER A 63 -7.84 21.59 -27.42
N LYS A 64 -8.69 20.81 -28.10
CA LYS A 64 -10.11 20.65 -27.74
C LYS A 64 -10.51 19.19 -27.83
N THR A 65 -10.98 18.64 -26.72
CA THR A 65 -11.54 17.30 -26.62
C THR A 65 -13.00 17.40 -26.18
N TYR A 66 -13.89 16.67 -26.88
CA TYR A 66 -15.33 16.67 -26.59
C TYR A 66 -15.80 15.27 -26.19
N GLY A 67 -16.74 15.19 -25.24
CA GLY A 67 -17.36 13.94 -24.83
C GLY A 67 -16.76 13.32 -23.57
N LYS A 68 -17.08 12.05 -23.31
CA LYS A 68 -16.51 11.26 -22.20
C LYS A 68 -15.37 10.42 -22.75
N ILE A 69 -14.26 10.36 -22.04
CA ILE A 69 -13.09 9.58 -22.42
C ILE A 69 -13.02 8.35 -21.51
N ALA A 70 -12.79 7.18 -22.12
CA ALA A 70 -12.38 5.97 -21.41
C ALA A 70 -10.89 5.76 -21.69
N TYR A 71 -10.11 5.46 -20.66
CA TYR A 71 -8.66 5.32 -20.76
C TYR A 71 -8.21 4.01 -20.12
N VAL A 72 -7.29 3.33 -20.78
CA VAL A 72 -6.60 2.14 -20.26
C VAL A 72 -5.11 2.47 -20.25
N SER A 73 -4.51 2.44 -19.06
CA SER A 73 -3.09 2.70 -18.86
C SER A 73 -2.23 1.51 -19.30
N GLN A 74 -0.97 1.80 -19.65
CA GLN A 74 -0.01 0.76 -20.01
C GLN A 74 0.29 -0.18 -18.83
N ILE A 75 0.34 0.35 -17.61
CA ILE A 75 0.43 -0.43 -16.37
C ILE A 75 -1.00 -0.51 -15.81
N PRO A 76 -1.61 -1.70 -15.72
CA PRO A 76 -2.97 -1.84 -15.22
C PRO A 76 -3.05 -1.41 -13.76
N TRP A 77 -4.14 -0.73 -13.40
CA TRP A 77 -4.43 -0.35 -12.03
C TRP A 77 -5.72 -1.04 -11.56
N ILE A 78 -5.62 -1.76 -10.44
CA ILE A 78 -6.71 -2.53 -9.83
C ILE A 78 -6.89 -2.00 -8.41
N PHE A 79 -8.13 -1.74 -8.02
CA PHE A 79 -8.49 -1.31 -6.68
C PHE A 79 -8.63 -2.49 -5.73
N ALA A 80 -8.39 -2.23 -4.44
CA ALA A 80 -8.75 -3.17 -3.39
C ALA A 80 -10.27 -3.37 -3.38
N GLY A 81 -10.71 -4.60 -3.63
CA GLY A 81 -12.11 -4.98 -3.75
C GLY A 81 -12.25 -6.28 -4.53
N THR A 82 -13.49 -6.67 -4.82
CA THR A 82 -13.76 -7.84 -5.66
C THR A 82 -13.43 -7.56 -7.13
N ILE A 83 -13.22 -8.62 -7.91
CA ILE A 83 -13.05 -8.48 -9.38
C ILE A 83 -14.29 -7.81 -10.00
N ARG A 84 -15.48 -8.16 -9.51
CA ARG A 84 -16.74 -7.54 -9.94
C ARG A 84 -16.76 -6.04 -9.70
N GLU A 85 -16.33 -5.57 -8.52
CA GLU A 85 -16.27 -4.14 -8.21
C GLU A 85 -15.29 -3.39 -9.11
N ASN A 86 -14.14 -3.99 -9.38
CA ASN A 86 -13.14 -3.44 -10.30
C ASN A 86 -13.69 -3.29 -11.72
N ILE A 87 -14.45 -4.28 -12.23
CA ILE A 87 -15.08 -4.22 -13.56
C ILE A 87 -16.24 -3.21 -13.59
N LEU A 88 -17.09 -3.18 -12.55
CA LEU A 88 -18.23 -2.27 -12.49
C LEU A 88 -17.80 -0.80 -12.32
N PHE A 89 -16.66 -0.55 -11.67
CA PHE A 89 -16.10 0.79 -11.45
C PHE A 89 -17.17 1.77 -10.91
N SER A 90 -17.83 1.38 -9.81
CA SER A 90 -18.93 2.11 -9.16
C SER A 90 -20.21 2.31 -10.00
N LYS A 91 -20.42 1.51 -11.05
CA LYS A 91 -21.70 1.44 -11.78
C LYS A 91 -22.64 0.40 -11.15
N ARG A 92 -23.93 0.53 -11.46
CA ARG A 92 -24.94 -0.47 -11.06
C ARG A 92 -24.67 -1.80 -11.76
N PHE A 93 -24.85 -2.89 -11.04
CA PHE A 93 -24.72 -4.23 -11.58
C PHE A 93 -25.88 -4.52 -12.54
N ASP A 94 -25.53 -4.80 -13.79
CA ASP A 94 -26.42 -5.26 -14.84
C ASP A 94 -25.89 -6.61 -15.30
N LYS A 95 -26.62 -7.68 -14.98
CA LYS A 95 -26.16 -9.06 -15.17
C LYS A 95 -25.91 -9.36 -16.65
N GLU A 96 -26.84 -9.01 -17.53
CA GLU A 96 -26.71 -9.31 -18.96
C GLU A 96 -25.53 -8.56 -19.60
N LYS A 97 -25.36 -7.29 -19.24
CA LYS A 97 -24.22 -6.50 -19.72
C LYS A 97 -22.89 -7.03 -19.18
N TYR A 98 -22.86 -7.39 -17.89
CA TYR A 98 -21.67 -7.90 -17.24
C TYR A 98 -21.21 -9.23 -17.85
N GLU A 99 -22.12 -10.19 -18.02
CA GLU A 99 -21.83 -11.49 -18.64
C GLU A 99 -21.38 -11.33 -20.10
N ARG A 100 -22.03 -10.43 -20.86
CA ARG A 100 -21.62 -10.13 -22.24
C ARG A 100 -20.19 -9.60 -22.31
N VAL A 101 -19.83 -8.65 -21.44
CA VAL A 101 -18.47 -8.09 -21.38
C VAL A 101 -17.45 -9.15 -20.98
N LEU A 102 -17.74 -9.98 -19.98
CA LEU A 102 -16.87 -11.09 -19.58
C LEU A 102 -16.60 -12.08 -20.72
N LYS A 103 -17.64 -12.39 -21.52
CA LYS A 103 -17.51 -13.27 -22.67
C LYS A 103 -16.67 -12.62 -23.78
N SER A 104 -16.96 -11.37 -24.14
CA SER A 104 -16.25 -10.65 -25.20
C SER A 104 -14.76 -10.41 -24.88
N CYS A 105 -14.43 -10.22 -23.61
CA CYS A 105 -13.04 -10.05 -23.16
C CYS A 105 -12.31 -11.39 -22.93
N CYS A 106 -12.94 -12.53 -23.22
CA CYS A 106 -12.42 -13.87 -22.92
C CYS A 106 -12.07 -14.07 -21.42
N LEU A 107 -12.63 -13.24 -20.53
CA LEU A 107 -12.32 -13.29 -19.10
C LEU A 107 -13.02 -14.46 -18.40
N THR A 108 -13.97 -15.10 -19.07
CA THR A 108 -14.69 -16.27 -18.54
C THR A 108 -13.72 -17.44 -18.40
N THR A 109 -12.87 -17.69 -19.40
CA THR A 109 -11.85 -18.73 -19.29
C THR A 109 -10.83 -18.38 -18.21
N ASP A 110 -10.36 -17.14 -18.07
CA ASP A 110 -9.36 -16.80 -17.03
C ASP A 110 -9.90 -16.87 -15.59
N LEU A 111 -11.21 -16.63 -15.41
CA LEU A 111 -11.86 -16.68 -14.10
C LEU A 111 -12.24 -18.10 -13.68
N PHE A 112 -12.44 -19.00 -14.65
CA PHE A 112 -13.02 -20.33 -14.42
C PHE A 112 -12.11 -21.50 -14.86
N ASP A 113 -11.15 -21.27 -15.77
CA ASP A 113 -10.16 -22.20 -16.29
C ASP A 113 -8.72 -21.64 -16.10
N ASP A 114 -7.72 -22.51 -16.04
CA ASP A 114 -6.34 -22.20 -15.59
C ASP A 114 -5.74 -20.87 -16.08
N SER A 115 -5.24 -20.07 -15.13
CA SER A 115 -4.66 -18.72 -15.28
C SER A 115 -3.31 -18.65 -16.02
N LEU A 116 -2.96 -19.64 -16.84
CA LEU A 116 -1.69 -19.70 -17.58
C LEU A 116 -1.77 -19.02 -18.96
N ALA A 117 -2.94 -18.53 -19.36
CA ALA A 117 -3.12 -17.74 -20.57
C ALA A 117 -2.67 -16.28 -20.34
N ALA A 118 -1.35 -16.04 -20.35
CA ALA A 118 -0.90 -14.71 -20.75
C ALA A 118 -1.51 -14.40 -22.14
N LEU A 119 -1.86 -13.14 -22.40
CA LEU A 119 -2.48 -12.69 -23.66
C LEU A 119 -1.69 -13.21 -24.87
N ASP A 120 -2.08 -14.38 -25.38
CA ASP A 120 -1.46 -14.99 -26.55
C ASP A 120 -2.02 -14.30 -27.80
N SER A 121 -1.40 -14.53 -28.95
CA SER A 121 -1.84 -13.94 -30.21
C SER A 121 -3.29 -14.30 -30.55
N THR A 122 -3.76 -15.47 -30.09
CA THR A 122 -5.12 -15.98 -30.30
C THR A 122 -6.16 -15.18 -29.51
N ILE A 123 -5.96 -15.02 -28.21
CA ILE A 123 -6.85 -14.25 -27.32
C ILE A 123 -6.79 -12.78 -27.71
N ALA A 124 -5.61 -12.23 -28.02
CA ALA A 124 -5.47 -10.85 -28.50
C ALA A 124 -6.32 -10.61 -29.76
N ARG A 125 -6.32 -11.55 -30.71
CA ARG A 125 -7.15 -11.46 -31.93
C ARG A 125 -8.64 -11.55 -31.60
N LYS A 126 -9.04 -12.47 -30.71
CA LYS A 126 -10.44 -12.59 -30.27
C LYS A 126 -10.93 -11.30 -29.60
N ILE A 127 -10.14 -10.72 -28.70
CA ILE A 127 -10.48 -9.45 -28.03
C ILE A 127 -10.56 -8.32 -29.05
N PHE A 128 -9.62 -8.23 -30.00
CA PHE A 128 -9.65 -7.19 -31.03
C PHE A 128 -10.96 -7.26 -31.84
N GLN A 129 -11.32 -8.45 -32.34
CA GLN A 129 -12.53 -8.66 -33.14
C GLN A 129 -13.82 -8.43 -32.33
N GLN A 130 -13.89 -8.94 -31.10
CA GLN A 130 -15.12 -8.88 -30.30
C GLN A 130 -15.32 -7.55 -29.57
N CYS A 131 -14.24 -6.84 -29.21
CA CYS A 131 -14.29 -5.64 -28.37
C CYS A 131 -13.86 -4.35 -29.07
N ILE A 132 -12.95 -4.40 -30.05
CA ILE A 132 -12.35 -3.19 -30.66
C ILE A 132 -12.94 -2.94 -32.04
N SER A 133 -12.72 -3.82 -33.00
CA SER A 133 -13.27 -3.72 -34.35
C SER A 133 -13.08 -5.02 -35.14
N ASN A 134 -14.02 -5.29 -36.04
CA ASN A 134 -13.87 -6.33 -37.06
C ASN A 134 -13.21 -5.83 -38.35
N GLU A 135 -13.01 -4.51 -38.47
CA GLU A 135 -12.48 -3.84 -39.65
C GLU A 135 -11.07 -3.30 -39.42
N GLU A 136 -10.35 -3.03 -40.51
CA GLU A 136 -9.02 -2.39 -40.47
C GLU A 136 -9.11 -0.96 -39.91
N PHE A 137 -7.97 -0.41 -39.48
CA PHE A 137 -7.90 0.98 -39.01
C PHE A 137 -8.30 1.95 -40.13
N ASP A 138 -9.29 2.80 -39.86
CA ASP A 138 -9.70 3.89 -40.76
C ASP A 138 -8.55 4.86 -41.02
N HIS A 139 -7.73 5.07 -40.01
CA HIS A 139 -6.66 6.05 -40.03
C HIS A 139 -5.50 5.64 -39.13
N CYS A 140 -4.27 5.89 -39.58
CA CYS A 140 -3.06 5.64 -38.83
C CYS A 140 -2.19 6.89 -38.74
N ILE A 141 -1.58 7.09 -37.58
CA ILE A 141 -0.72 8.24 -37.26
C ILE A 141 0.69 7.71 -36.99
N LEU A 142 1.67 8.19 -37.77
CA LEU A 142 3.08 7.89 -37.54
C LEU A 142 3.71 8.98 -36.67
N LEU A 143 4.11 8.61 -35.46
CA LEU A 143 4.73 9.50 -34.48
C LEU A 143 6.23 9.24 -34.39
N HIS A 144 7.03 10.30 -34.57
CA HIS A 144 8.49 10.25 -34.52
C HIS A 144 9.05 11.47 -33.78
N HIS A 145 9.87 11.24 -32.74
CA HIS A 145 10.45 12.27 -31.86
C HIS A 145 9.47 13.37 -31.41
N GLY A 146 8.26 12.99 -30.99
CA GLY A 146 7.27 13.96 -30.48
C GLY A 146 6.62 14.84 -31.54
N LYS A 147 6.76 14.51 -32.83
CA LYS A 147 6.04 15.11 -33.95
C LYS A 147 5.26 14.06 -34.72
N ILE A 148 4.12 14.46 -35.30
CA ILE A 148 3.42 13.62 -36.27
C ILE A 148 4.09 13.79 -37.63
N GLU A 149 4.69 12.72 -38.13
CA GLU A 149 5.41 12.74 -39.41
C GLU A 149 4.45 12.52 -40.59
N ARG A 150 3.52 11.57 -40.46
CA ARG A 150 2.53 11.22 -41.48
C ARG A 150 1.23 10.75 -40.85
N GLN A 151 0.14 10.92 -41.59
CA GLN A 151 -1.23 10.54 -41.26
C GLN A 151 -1.88 9.99 -42.54
N GLY A 152 -2.54 8.84 -42.49
CA GLY A 152 -3.14 8.24 -43.68
C GLY A 152 -3.63 6.81 -43.45
N LEU A 153 -3.98 6.12 -44.53
CA LEU A 153 -4.35 4.70 -44.49
C LEU A 153 -3.13 3.85 -44.10
N PHE A 154 -3.35 2.75 -43.37
CA PHE A 154 -2.26 1.85 -42.96
C PHE A 154 -1.44 1.34 -44.17
N SER A 155 -2.12 1.00 -45.26
CA SER A 155 -1.52 0.55 -46.52
C SER A 155 -0.63 1.60 -47.21
N GLU A 156 -0.88 2.89 -46.96
CA GLU A 156 -0.06 3.99 -47.49
C GLU A 156 1.19 4.20 -46.64
N LEU A 157 1.06 4.08 -45.32
CA LEU A 157 2.19 4.20 -44.39
C LEU A 157 3.17 3.03 -44.52
N LEU A 158 2.68 1.84 -44.87
CA LEU A 158 3.52 0.65 -45.08
C LEU A 158 4.47 0.76 -46.28
N LYS A 159 4.19 1.69 -47.22
CA LYS A 159 5.06 1.96 -48.37
C LYS A 159 6.30 2.77 -48.01
N ILE A 160 6.37 3.30 -46.79
CA ILE A 160 7.53 4.05 -46.31
C ILE A 160 8.60 3.04 -45.86
N ASP A 161 9.78 3.09 -46.49
CA ASP A 161 10.89 2.13 -46.24
C ASP A 161 11.22 1.96 -44.75
N LYS A 162 11.14 3.04 -43.95
CA LYS A 162 11.38 3.00 -42.49
C LYS A 162 10.35 2.19 -41.72
N VAL A 163 9.07 2.27 -42.11
CA VAL A 163 7.97 1.52 -41.47
C VAL A 163 7.99 0.07 -41.96
N LYS A 164 8.26 -0.12 -43.25
CA LYS A 164 8.39 -1.44 -43.88
C LYS A 164 9.52 -2.27 -43.25
N GLN A 165 10.71 -1.69 -43.08
CA GLN A 165 11.83 -2.36 -42.39
C GLN A 165 11.51 -2.67 -40.92
N ALA A 166 10.83 -1.76 -40.21
CA ALA A 166 10.41 -1.99 -38.83
C ALA A 166 9.34 -3.09 -38.71
N TYR A 167 8.44 -3.18 -39.69
CA TYR A 167 7.39 -4.19 -39.76
C TYR A 167 7.94 -5.58 -40.13
N GLU A 168 8.82 -5.65 -41.15
CA GLU A 168 9.46 -6.89 -41.61
C GLU A 168 10.40 -7.50 -40.55
N ASN A 169 11.10 -6.66 -39.77
CA ASN A 169 11.91 -7.11 -38.63
C ASN A 169 11.07 -7.65 -37.46
N HIS A 170 9.81 -7.22 -37.32
CA HIS A 170 8.91 -7.75 -36.27
C HIS A 170 8.20 -9.04 -36.69
N GLN A 171 7.89 -9.22 -37.98
CA GLN A 171 7.31 -10.48 -38.50
C GLN A 171 8.31 -11.65 -38.43
N THR A 172 9.58 -11.42 -38.78
CA THR A 172 10.62 -12.46 -38.72
C THR A 172 10.84 -12.99 -37.29
N HIS A 173 10.76 -12.14 -36.26
CA HIS A 173 10.83 -12.57 -34.86
C HIS A 173 9.56 -13.27 -34.32
N SER A 174 8.41 -13.09 -34.96
CA SER A 174 7.16 -13.75 -34.54
C SER A 174 6.96 -15.10 -35.26
N GLU A 175 7.44 -15.26 -36.49
CA GLU A 175 7.41 -16.53 -37.22
C GLU A 175 8.36 -17.59 -36.64
N GLU A 176 9.54 -17.22 -36.12
CA GLU A 176 10.44 -18.16 -35.43
C GLU A 176 9.86 -18.71 -34.10
N ASN A 177 8.97 -17.97 -33.44
CA ASN A 177 8.31 -18.42 -32.20
C ASN A 177 7.05 -19.27 -32.44
N ASN A 178 6.39 -19.12 -33.58
CA ASN A 178 5.17 -19.87 -33.90
C ASN A 178 5.43 -21.31 -34.37
N GLN A 179 6.65 -21.67 -34.77
CA GLN A 179 6.97 -23.05 -35.17
C GLN A 179 7.14 -24.04 -33.99
N ARG A 180 6.88 -23.62 -32.74
CA ARG A 180 6.91 -24.52 -31.55
C ARG A 180 5.55 -24.80 -30.93
N SER A 181 4.45 -24.29 -31.50
CA SER A 181 3.14 -24.30 -30.82
C SER A 181 1.97 -24.78 -31.70
N ASP A 182 2.21 -25.55 -32.76
CA ASP A 182 1.11 -26.16 -33.55
C ASP A 182 0.91 -27.62 -33.15
N SER A 183 0.25 -27.82 -32.02
CA SER A 183 -0.68 -28.95 -31.81
C SER A 183 -1.46 -28.68 -30.53
N ASN A 184 -2.65 -28.10 -30.68
CA ASN A 184 -3.86 -28.40 -29.91
C ASN A 184 -4.97 -27.52 -30.47
N VAL A 185 -5.62 -28.03 -31.51
CA VAL A 185 -6.95 -27.60 -31.93
C VAL A 185 -7.86 -27.95 -30.75
N TYR A 186 -8.28 -26.95 -29.99
CA TYR A 186 -9.41 -27.12 -29.08
C TYR A 186 -10.66 -27.15 -29.95
N ASP A 187 -11.23 -28.34 -30.11
CA ASP A 187 -12.56 -28.52 -30.67
C ASP A 187 -13.56 -27.76 -29.79
N ASP A 188 -14.25 -26.81 -30.41
CA ASP A 188 -15.43 -26.13 -29.90
C ASP A 188 -16.57 -27.17 -29.79
N ASP A 189 -16.76 -27.75 -28.61
CA ASP A 189 -18.04 -28.37 -28.23
C ASP A 189 -18.75 -27.47 -27.22
N ASP A 190 -19.94 -27.00 -27.64
CA ASP A 190 -20.93 -26.22 -26.90
C ASP A 190 -21.49 -26.99 -25.69
N ASP A 191 -20.70 -27.18 -24.63
CA ASP A 191 -21.23 -27.61 -23.33
C ASP A 191 -21.42 -26.41 -22.39
N PHE A 192 -22.65 -25.91 -22.41
CA PHE A 192 -23.23 -24.94 -21.48
C PHE A 192 -23.12 -25.46 -20.04
N MET A 193 -22.05 -25.11 -19.33
CA MET A 193 -22.02 -25.23 -17.87
C MET A 193 -22.82 -24.07 -17.25
N ASN A 194 -23.77 -24.45 -16.39
CA ASN A 194 -24.58 -23.52 -15.61
C ASN A 194 -23.73 -22.45 -14.92
N PRO A 195 -24.20 -21.19 -14.81
CA PRO A 195 -23.45 -20.14 -14.16
C PRO A 195 -23.25 -20.53 -12.69
N ILE A 196 -22.05 -20.99 -12.36
CA ILE A 196 -21.63 -21.22 -10.99
C ILE A 196 -21.66 -19.85 -10.31
N GLU A 197 -22.52 -19.73 -9.31
CA GLU A 197 -22.58 -18.57 -8.44
C GLU A 197 -21.18 -18.36 -7.85
N ILE A 198 -20.50 -17.28 -8.25
CA ILE A 198 -19.19 -16.90 -7.71
C ILE A 198 -19.40 -16.57 -6.22
N ILE A 199 -19.27 -17.57 -5.36
CA ILE A 199 -19.20 -17.40 -3.91
C ILE A 199 -17.76 -17.02 -3.59
N ASP A 200 -17.46 -15.73 -3.73
CA ASP A 200 -16.19 -15.11 -3.37
C ASP A 200 -16.03 -15.14 -1.83
N LYS A 201 -15.52 -16.25 -1.29
CA LYS A 201 -15.32 -16.46 0.16
C LYS A 201 -13.86 -16.54 0.59
N SER A 202 -12.91 -16.62 -0.33
CA SER A 202 -11.48 -16.67 0.02
C SER A 202 -10.84 -15.29 -0.10
N SER A 203 -11.04 -14.44 0.90
CA SER A 203 -10.27 -13.20 1.02
C SER A 203 -8.78 -13.53 1.13
N ILE A 204 -7.98 -13.02 0.20
CA ILE A 204 -6.51 -13.08 0.26
C ILE A 204 -6.02 -12.30 1.50
N VAL A 205 -6.76 -11.25 1.87
CA VAL A 205 -6.47 -10.42 3.04
C VAL A 205 -6.98 -11.12 4.31
N ARG A 206 -6.06 -11.54 5.17
CA ARG A 206 -6.37 -12.20 6.45
C ARG A 206 -6.81 -11.21 7.54
N GLU A 207 -7.66 -11.69 8.45
CA GLU A 207 -8.03 -11.03 9.71
C GLU A 207 -6.92 -11.16 10.77
N GLU A 208 -6.90 -10.24 11.75
CA GLU A 208 -5.84 -10.17 12.75
C GLU A 208 -6.06 -11.16 13.90
N THR A 209 -5.01 -11.88 14.29
CA THR A 209 -4.97 -12.72 15.48
C THR A 209 -4.06 -12.10 16.54
N SER A 210 -4.51 -12.04 17.79
CA SER A 210 -3.68 -11.57 18.91
C SER A 210 -2.74 -12.68 19.39
N ILE A 211 -1.49 -12.31 19.69
CA ILE A 211 -0.52 -13.16 20.38
C ILE A 211 -0.10 -12.50 21.70
N ASN A 212 -0.07 -13.27 22.78
CA ASN A 212 0.34 -12.77 24.10
C ASN A 212 1.85 -12.92 24.27
N GLY A 213 2.54 -11.82 24.59
CA GLY A 213 3.92 -11.82 25.07
C GLY A 213 3.96 -11.68 26.60
N THR A 214 5.09 -12.03 27.22
CA THR A 214 5.30 -11.83 28.68
C THR A 214 6.68 -11.24 28.93
N ILE A 215 6.75 -10.26 29.84
CA ILE A 215 8.01 -9.68 30.32
C ILE A 215 8.49 -10.53 31.51
N SER A 216 9.79 -10.87 31.53
CA SER A 216 10.39 -11.73 32.57
C SER A 216 10.23 -11.15 33.99
N GLY A 217 9.83 -12.01 34.94
CA GLY A 217 9.61 -11.70 36.36
C GLY A 217 10.79 -11.04 37.09
N ASP A 218 12.02 -11.25 36.62
CA ASP A 218 13.22 -10.70 37.27
C ASP A 218 13.35 -9.18 37.08
N VAL A 219 12.89 -8.67 35.93
CA VAL A 219 12.84 -7.23 35.65
C VAL A 219 11.87 -6.56 36.62
N TRP A 220 10.75 -7.23 36.85
CA TRP A 220 9.69 -6.82 37.77
C TRP A 220 10.17 -6.76 39.20
N LEU A 221 10.85 -7.81 39.67
CA LEU A 221 11.33 -7.89 41.04
C LEU A 221 12.37 -6.79 41.34
N LYS A 222 13.24 -6.46 40.38
CA LYS A 222 14.25 -5.39 40.53
C LYS A 222 13.64 -3.98 40.53
N LEU A 223 12.61 -3.75 39.72
CA LEU A 223 11.81 -2.51 39.77
C LEU A 223 11.00 -2.38 41.07
N PHE A 224 10.49 -3.50 41.59
CA PHE A 224 9.65 -3.59 42.79
C PHE A 224 10.41 -3.31 44.09
N THR A 225 11.60 -3.88 44.25
CA THR A 225 12.33 -3.91 45.53
C THR A 225 13.16 -2.67 45.85
N SER A 226 13.51 -1.84 44.87
CA SER A 226 14.57 -0.82 45.02
C SER A 226 14.13 0.54 45.59
N SER A 227 12.85 0.94 45.48
CA SER A 227 12.41 2.30 45.85
C SER A 227 11.27 2.34 46.87
N TYR A 228 10.27 1.44 46.75
CA TYR A 228 9.12 1.45 47.64
C TYR A 228 9.44 0.99 49.07
N GLY A 229 10.35 0.03 49.23
CA GLY A 229 10.79 -0.40 50.56
C GLY A 229 11.46 0.72 51.36
N VAL A 230 12.23 1.59 50.70
CA VAL A 230 12.91 2.72 51.37
C VAL A 230 11.94 3.85 51.70
N TYR A 231 10.94 4.09 50.84
CA TYR A 231 9.85 5.01 51.13
C TYR A 231 9.05 4.59 52.38
N ASP A 232 8.67 3.31 52.48
CA ASP A 232 7.94 2.80 53.64
C ASP A 232 8.77 2.84 54.94
N VAL A 233 10.06 2.48 54.85
CA VAL A 233 11.01 2.63 55.97
C VAL A 233 11.12 4.10 56.41
N THR A 234 11.12 5.04 55.48
CA THR A 234 11.16 6.48 55.78
C THR A 234 9.90 6.94 56.50
N ASN A 235 8.72 6.51 56.05
CA ASN A 235 7.44 6.81 56.71
C ASN A 235 7.33 6.18 58.10
N LYS A 236 7.78 4.93 58.24
CA LYS A 236 7.81 4.23 59.53
C LYS A 236 8.79 4.89 60.50
N TRP A 237 9.94 5.35 60.01
CA TRP A 237 10.89 6.12 60.81
C TRP A 237 10.27 7.44 61.31
N LEU A 238 9.55 8.15 60.44
CA LEU A 238 8.82 9.37 60.83
C LEU A 238 7.78 9.09 61.92
N SER A 239 7.01 7.99 61.79
CA SER A 239 6.05 7.55 62.82
C SER A 239 6.71 7.24 64.17
N LEU A 240 7.86 6.55 64.15
CA LEU A 240 8.64 6.28 65.36
C LEU A 240 9.20 7.55 65.99
N TRP A 241 9.68 8.49 65.17
CA TRP A 241 10.19 9.77 65.63
C TRP A 241 9.08 10.61 66.28
N SER A 242 7.89 10.69 65.66
CA SER A 242 6.75 11.45 66.20
C SER A 242 6.20 10.88 67.52
N SER A 243 6.43 9.60 67.81
CA SER A 243 5.99 8.96 69.06
C SER A 243 6.87 9.25 70.29
N LYS A 244 8.04 9.89 70.11
CA LYS A 244 8.97 10.21 71.23
C LYS A 244 8.54 11.46 71.99
N SER A 245 9.05 11.67 73.21
CA SER A 245 8.80 12.89 73.98
C SER A 245 9.39 14.14 73.32
N GLU A 246 8.78 15.31 73.53
CA GLU A 246 9.18 16.58 72.89
C GLU A 246 10.67 16.93 73.08
N VAL A 247 11.23 16.59 74.25
CA VAL A 247 12.65 16.81 74.55
C VAL A 247 13.55 15.93 73.66
N LYS A 248 13.19 14.65 73.47
CA LYS A 248 13.93 13.71 72.61
C LYS A 248 13.75 14.04 71.13
N GLN A 249 12.59 14.54 70.73
CA GLN A 249 12.35 14.94 69.34
C GLN A 249 13.26 16.08 68.88
N ARG A 250 13.64 16.99 69.79
CA ARG A 250 14.55 18.13 69.52
C ARG A 250 16.03 17.74 69.45
N GLU A 251 16.39 16.51 69.80
CA GLU A 251 17.76 16.02 69.66
C GLU A 251 18.14 15.98 68.17
N LYS A 252 19.32 16.52 67.83
CA LYS A 252 19.81 16.65 66.44
C LYS A 252 19.90 15.32 65.67
N HIS A 253 19.95 14.19 66.36
CA HIS A 253 20.11 12.86 65.77
C HIS A 253 18.92 12.43 64.90
N TYR A 254 17.68 12.63 65.37
CA TYR A 254 16.48 12.21 64.66
C TYR A 254 16.24 12.92 63.32
N PRO A 255 16.29 14.28 63.23
CA PRO A 255 16.12 14.97 61.95
C PRO A 255 17.27 14.68 60.97
N ASN A 256 18.51 14.44 61.46
CA ASN A 256 19.64 14.08 60.59
C ASN A 256 19.47 12.70 59.94
N ILE A 257 18.98 11.70 60.68
CA ILE A 257 18.67 10.37 60.09
C ILE A 257 17.54 10.50 59.07
N TYR A 258 16.47 11.23 59.42
CA TYR A 258 15.35 11.43 58.52
C TYR A 258 15.78 12.13 57.21
N LEU A 259 16.64 13.14 57.30
CA LEU A 259 17.21 13.81 56.13
C LEU A 259 18.04 12.85 55.26
N GLY A 260 18.85 11.98 55.88
CA GLY A 260 19.61 10.94 55.16
C GLY A 260 18.71 9.94 54.44
N LEU A 261 17.62 9.50 55.07
CA LEU A 261 16.62 8.61 54.47
C LEU A 261 15.88 9.27 53.29
N LEU A 262 15.57 10.57 53.40
CA LEU A 262 14.96 11.33 52.30
C LEU A 262 15.89 11.43 51.09
N ILE A 263 17.17 11.76 51.31
CA ILE A 263 18.16 11.84 50.22
C ILE A 263 18.35 10.45 49.58
N CYS A 264 18.44 9.40 50.39
CA CYS A 264 18.55 8.02 49.89
C CYS A 264 17.34 7.63 49.04
N THR A 265 16.12 7.94 49.51
CA THR A 265 14.88 7.68 48.77
C THR A 265 14.84 8.43 47.44
N LEU A 266 15.27 9.70 47.42
CA LEU A 266 15.34 10.51 46.21
C LEU A 266 16.30 9.90 45.17
N ILE A 267 17.51 9.52 45.60
CA ILE A 267 18.52 8.91 44.72
C ILE A 267 18.00 7.59 44.13
N LEU A 268 17.40 6.74 44.95
CA LEU A 268 16.83 5.47 44.49
C LEU A 268 15.64 5.66 43.55
N ALA A 269 14.82 6.70 43.77
CA ALA A 269 13.73 7.03 42.86
C ALA A 269 14.24 7.45 41.48
N LEU A 270 15.31 8.27 41.41
CA LEU A 270 15.94 8.68 40.15
C LEU A 270 16.58 7.50 39.42
N LEU A 271 17.34 6.65 40.13
CA LEU A 271 17.95 5.45 39.55
C LEU A 271 16.91 4.47 39.01
N ARG A 272 15.76 4.34 39.68
CA ARG A 272 14.65 3.52 39.21
C ARG A 272 14.02 4.09 37.94
N ALA A 273 13.78 5.40 37.89
CA ALA A 273 13.21 6.06 36.71
C ALA A 273 14.12 5.88 35.48
N ASP A 274 15.43 6.06 35.66
CA ASP A 274 16.44 5.82 34.64
C ASP A 274 16.47 4.35 34.18
N TYR A 275 16.51 3.41 35.12
CA TYR A 275 16.47 1.98 34.82
C TYR A 275 15.20 1.57 34.05
N PHE A 276 14.03 2.08 34.48
CA PHE A 276 12.75 1.80 33.84
C PHE A 276 12.71 2.33 32.40
N PHE A 277 13.17 3.57 32.19
CA PHE A 277 13.28 4.17 30.86
C PHE A 277 14.19 3.33 29.95
N HIS A 278 15.34 2.88 30.45
CA HIS A 278 16.25 2.00 29.71
C HIS A 278 15.64 0.65 29.32
N VAL A 279 14.88 0.01 30.22
CA VAL A 279 14.21 -1.27 29.95
C VAL A 279 13.18 -1.13 28.83
N ILE A 280 12.36 -0.08 28.89
CA ILE A 280 11.33 0.22 27.89
C ILE A 280 11.95 0.52 26.54
N LEU A 281 12.93 1.43 26.48
CA LEU A 281 13.60 1.77 25.22
C LEU A 281 14.24 0.55 24.56
N ARG A 282 14.85 -0.32 25.36
CA ARG A 282 15.42 -1.56 24.85
C ARG A 282 14.33 -2.50 24.35
N GLY A 283 13.21 -2.63 25.08
CA GLY A 283 12.06 -3.43 24.67
C GLY A 283 11.49 -2.98 23.33
N ALA A 284 11.24 -1.68 23.19
CA ALA A 284 10.80 -1.04 21.96
C ALA A 284 11.75 -1.30 20.79
N SER A 285 13.04 -1.08 20.99
CA SER A 285 14.06 -1.28 19.95
C SER A 285 14.16 -2.76 19.52
N VAL A 286 14.07 -3.69 20.47
CA VAL A 286 14.09 -5.12 20.18
C VAL A 286 12.84 -5.54 19.41
N LEU A 287 11.67 -5.04 19.80
CA LEU A 287 10.42 -5.34 19.11
C LEU A 287 10.48 -4.84 17.65
N HIS A 288 10.85 -3.57 17.46
CA HIS A 288 11.00 -2.97 16.13
C HIS A 288 11.97 -3.78 15.26
N ASN A 289 13.15 -4.14 15.79
CA ASN A 289 14.15 -4.91 15.05
C ASN A 289 13.67 -6.32 14.68
N ASN A 290 12.92 -6.97 15.58
CA ASN A 290 12.35 -8.29 15.33
C ASN A 290 11.24 -8.23 14.28
N MET A 291 10.35 -7.23 14.37
CA MET A 291 9.33 -6.99 13.35
C MET A 291 9.97 -6.70 11.99
N PHE A 292 11.00 -5.85 11.95
CA PHE A 292 11.70 -5.49 10.73
C PHE A 292 12.33 -6.70 10.05
N LYS A 293 13.07 -7.51 10.81
CA LYS A 293 13.62 -8.78 10.31
C LYS A 293 12.52 -9.72 9.85
N GLY A 294 11.43 -9.85 10.61
CA GLY A 294 10.30 -10.69 10.26
C GLY A 294 9.68 -10.33 8.90
N VAL A 295 9.50 -9.03 8.62
CA VAL A 295 8.97 -8.57 7.33
C VAL A 295 9.97 -8.82 6.19
N LEU A 296 11.26 -8.51 6.39
CA LEU A 296 12.28 -8.70 5.35
C LEU A 296 12.46 -10.16 4.93
N TYR A 297 12.37 -11.09 5.87
CA TYR A 297 12.57 -12.51 5.61
C TYR A 297 11.26 -13.29 5.39
N SER A 298 10.11 -12.61 5.38
CA SER A 298 8.83 -13.23 5.08
C SER A 298 8.69 -13.57 3.59
N SER A 299 7.92 -14.62 3.28
CA SER A 299 7.67 -15.04 1.90
C SER A 299 6.80 -14.04 1.13
N LEU A 300 6.86 -14.07 -0.20
CA LEU A 300 6.04 -13.18 -1.05
C LEU A 300 4.54 -13.28 -0.75
N ARG A 301 4.06 -14.49 -0.42
CA ARG A 301 2.66 -14.73 -0.03
C ARG A 301 2.23 -13.91 1.19
N PHE A 302 3.13 -13.63 2.14
CA PHE A 302 2.83 -12.77 3.28
C PHE A 302 2.55 -11.33 2.83
N HIS A 303 3.34 -10.80 1.89
CA HIS A 303 3.19 -9.44 1.36
C HIS A 303 1.93 -9.30 0.49
N GLU A 304 1.53 -10.34 -0.23
CA GLU A 304 0.27 -10.35 -0.99
C GLU A 304 -0.96 -10.43 -0.07
N SER A 305 -0.85 -11.18 1.03
CA SER A 305 -1.96 -11.34 2.00
C SER A 305 -2.09 -10.17 2.98
N ASN A 306 -1.06 -9.33 3.10
CA ASN A 306 -1.00 -8.23 4.05
C ASN A 306 -0.66 -6.93 3.32
N PRO A 307 -1.66 -6.04 3.12
CA PRO A 307 -1.43 -4.77 2.44
C PRO A 307 -0.30 -3.96 3.09
N VAL A 308 0.50 -3.28 2.27
CA VAL A 308 1.63 -2.45 2.75
C VAL A 308 1.18 -1.45 3.82
N GLY A 309 -0.02 -0.86 3.67
CA GLY A 309 -0.58 0.06 4.66
C GLY A 309 -0.79 -0.58 6.05
N ARG A 310 -1.13 -1.87 6.11
CA ARG A 310 -1.28 -2.60 7.39
C ARG A 310 0.07 -2.77 8.07
N ILE A 311 1.07 -3.21 7.33
CA ILE A 311 2.44 -3.36 7.85
C ILE A 311 2.94 -2.00 8.33
N LEU A 312 2.77 -0.95 7.53
CA LEU A 312 3.16 0.41 7.90
C LEU A 312 2.46 0.91 9.16
N ASN A 313 1.16 0.61 9.33
CA ASN A 313 0.41 0.98 10.54
C ASN A 313 1.01 0.33 11.80
N ARG A 314 1.50 -0.90 11.71
CA ARG A 314 2.19 -1.58 12.83
C ARG A 314 3.54 -0.94 13.16
N PHE A 315 4.31 -0.55 12.15
CA PHE A 315 5.59 0.14 12.36
C PHE A 315 5.46 1.59 12.83
N SER A 316 4.31 2.22 12.58
CA SER A 316 4.07 3.62 12.94
C SER A 316 3.23 3.73 14.21
N LYS A 317 1.94 3.42 14.13
CA LYS A 317 0.99 3.64 15.23
C LYS A 317 1.25 2.72 16.41
N ASP A 318 1.45 1.44 16.18
CA ASP A 318 1.60 0.50 17.30
C ASP A 318 2.95 0.72 18.00
N GLN A 319 4.01 0.99 17.23
CA GLN A 319 5.31 1.40 17.77
C GLN A 319 5.21 2.72 18.55
N GLN A 320 4.45 3.71 18.06
CA GLN A 320 4.23 4.97 18.78
C GLN A 320 3.51 4.75 20.11
N ILE A 321 2.46 3.91 20.13
CA ILE A 321 1.74 3.57 21.37
C ILE A 321 2.70 2.93 22.38
N LEU A 322 3.56 2.02 21.91
CA LEU A 322 4.58 1.36 22.73
C LEU A 322 5.62 2.34 23.29
N ASP A 323 6.00 3.35 22.50
CA ASP A 323 7.06 4.30 22.86
C ASP A 323 6.55 5.44 23.76
N GLU A 324 5.32 5.90 23.58
CA GLU A 324 4.78 7.07 24.27
C GLU A 324 3.78 6.72 25.39
N SER A 325 2.80 5.86 25.10
CA SER A 325 1.63 5.66 25.98
C SER A 325 1.80 4.51 26.96
N LEU A 326 2.36 3.40 26.48
CA LEU A 326 2.59 2.20 27.29
C LEU A 326 3.49 2.49 28.50
N PRO A 327 4.61 3.22 28.40
CA PRO A 327 5.52 3.44 29.53
C PRO A 327 4.86 4.13 30.72
N LEU A 328 4.10 5.20 30.44
CA LEU A 328 3.40 6.00 31.44
C LEU A 328 2.29 5.19 32.11
N THR A 329 1.41 4.60 31.31
CA THR A 329 0.26 3.83 31.81
C THR A 329 0.73 2.64 32.64
N PHE A 330 1.80 1.99 32.18
CA PHE A 330 2.37 0.84 32.86
C PHE A 330 3.00 1.25 34.19
N PHE A 331 3.82 2.31 34.19
CA PHE A 331 4.42 2.86 35.40
C PHE A 331 3.35 3.17 36.47
N ASP A 332 2.29 3.89 36.08
CA ASP A 332 1.20 4.27 36.99
C ASP A 332 0.45 3.05 37.52
N THR A 333 0.13 2.09 36.66
CA THR A 333 -0.60 0.87 37.07
C THR A 333 0.20 0.07 38.10
N ILE A 334 1.50 -0.09 37.89
CA ILE A 334 2.39 -0.81 38.80
C ILE A 334 2.54 -0.05 40.11
N GLN A 335 2.78 1.25 40.02
CA GLN A 335 2.90 2.18 41.16
C GLN A 335 1.65 2.09 42.05
N LEU A 336 0.45 2.17 41.46
CA LEU A 336 -0.81 2.05 42.17
C LEU A 336 -1.00 0.68 42.81
N LEU A 337 -0.72 -0.40 42.08
CA LEU A 337 -0.81 -1.76 42.60
C LEU A 337 0.05 -1.93 43.86
N ILE A 338 1.30 -1.44 43.82
CA ILE A 338 2.24 -1.52 44.94
C ILE A 338 1.78 -0.65 46.12
N MET A 339 1.29 0.58 45.86
CA MET A 339 0.76 1.46 46.91
C MET A 339 -0.40 0.82 47.67
N VAL A 340 -1.30 0.15 46.95
CA VAL A 340 -2.43 -0.57 47.55
C VAL A 340 -1.93 -1.72 48.43
N LEU A 341 -1.01 -2.54 47.91
CA LEU A 341 -0.42 -3.65 48.68
C LEU A 341 0.33 -3.15 49.93
N GLY A 342 1.14 -2.10 49.80
CA GLY A 342 1.85 -1.50 50.93
C GLY A 342 0.90 -0.95 51.99
N SER A 343 -0.18 -0.28 51.56
CA SER A 343 -1.20 0.26 52.46
C SER A 343 -1.93 -0.85 53.23
N ILE A 344 -2.26 -1.97 52.56
CA ILE A 344 -2.85 -3.15 53.21
C ILE A 344 -1.91 -3.71 54.29
N VAL A 345 -0.62 -3.81 54.00
CA VAL A 345 0.38 -4.29 54.98
C VAL A 345 0.47 -3.35 56.19
N ILE A 346 0.56 -2.04 55.97
CA ILE A 346 0.64 -1.05 57.06
C ILE A 346 -0.61 -1.11 57.94
N ILE A 347 -1.81 -1.16 57.34
CA ILE A 347 -3.07 -1.25 58.07
C ILE A 347 -3.14 -2.55 58.88
N GLY A 348 -2.75 -3.68 58.29
CA GLY A 348 -2.71 -4.96 58.99
C GLY A 348 -1.70 -4.99 60.13
N MET A 349 -0.57 -4.28 60.02
CA MET A 349 0.39 -4.13 61.12
C MET A 349 -0.11 -3.18 62.21
N ALA A 350 -0.83 -2.12 61.85
CA ALA A 350 -1.33 -1.12 62.79
C ALA A 350 -2.55 -1.60 63.59
N ASN A 351 -3.42 -2.40 62.96
CA ASN A 351 -4.62 -2.97 63.56
C ASN A 351 -4.63 -4.49 63.37
N PRO A 352 -3.91 -5.26 64.22
CA PRO A 352 -3.81 -6.72 64.08
C PRO A 352 -5.09 -7.48 64.48
N TRP A 353 -6.10 -6.78 64.98
CA TRP A 353 -7.34 -7.35 65.56
C TRP A 353 -8.58 -6.62 65.06
#